data_AF-F8DDW0-F1
#
_entry.id   AF-F8DDW0-F1
#
_cell.length_a   1.000
_cell.length_b   1.000
_cell.length_c   1.000
_cell.angle_alpha   90.00
_cell.angle_beta   90.00
_cell.angle_gamma   90.00
#
_symmetry.space_group_name_H-M   'P 1'
#
loop_
_entity.id
_entity.type
_entity.pdbx_description
1 polymer ?
#
loop_
_entity_poly.entity_id
_entity_poly.type
_entity_poly.pdbx_seq_one_letter_code
_entity_poly.pdbx_strand_id
1 'polypeptide(L)'
;MLGSGIAALGFSSTVSARSDGEAPNGNVETADVNIFSPKNDPVEVSSGTWVNHYWGWVDADYGGDSTEDGIEAFLDAAEITVRIDGDEISDPDQYWGEPEQNDEDQWVVWWEYVTPPKGPGLYTFTLESYFPDGLKVNGEVVREPGTRNEFTGYYEVTGGSDGRSR
;
A
#
# COMPACT_ATOMS: atom_id res chain seq x y z
N MET A 1 -7.29 -53.26 4.42
CA MET A 1 -6.10 -52.50 4.02
C MET A 1 -6.34 -51.05 4.40
N LEU A 2 -5.45 -50.49 5.22
CA LEU A 2 -5.42 -49.09 5.59
C LEU A 2 -4.96 -48.27 4.37
N GLY A 3 -5.58 -47.12 4.16
CA GLY A 3 -5.18 -46.13 3.17
C GLY A 3 -5.64 -44.75 3.61
N SER A 4 -4.88 -44.17 4.54
CA SER A 4 -4.98 -42.77 4.94
C SER A 4 -4.76 -41.86 3.73
N GLY A 5 -5.63 -40.88 3.53
CA GLY A 5 -5.45 -39.79 2.59
C GLY A 5 -5.79 -38.49 3.29
N ILE A 6 -4.76 -37.68 3.51
CA ILE A 6 -4.74 -36.48 4.35
C ILE A 6 -5.71 -35.42 3.80
N ALA A 7 -6.54 -34.86 4.68
CA ALA A 7 -7.29 -33.65 4.44
C ALA A 7 -6.30 -32.49 4.28
N ALA A 8 -6.19 -31.93 3.08
CA ALA A 8 -5.52 -30.65 2.88
C ALA A 8 -6.48 -29.55 3.34
N LEU A 9 -6.25 -29.05 4.55
CA LEU A 9 -6.70 -27.72 4.98
C LEU A 9 -5.83 -26.70 4.24
N GLY A 10 -6.27 -26.28 3.07
CA GLY A 10 -5.70 -25.14 2.35
C GLY A 10 -6.40 -23.89 2.83
N PHE A 11 -5.65 -23.01 3.49
CA PHE A 11 -6.13 -21.75 4.04
C PHE A 11 -6.79 -20.91 2.93
N SER A 12 -8.03 -20.49 3.20
CA SER A 12 -8.71 -19.44 2.47
C SER A 12 -8.04 -18.13 2.86
N SER A 13 -7.00 -17.71 2.15
CA SER A 13 -6.62 -16.30 2.14
C SER A 13 -7.62 -15.61 1.23
N THR A 14 -8.62 -15.00 1.85
CA THR A 14 -9.51 -14.05 1.21
C THR A 14 -8.63 -12.98 0.58
N VAL A 15 -8.48 -13.01 -0.74
CA VAL A 15 -8.05 -11.83 -1.49
C VAL A 15 -9.22 -10.88 -1.36
N SER A 16 -9.16 -9.98 -0.37
CA SER A 16 -10.02 -8.79 -0.42
C SER A 16 -9.58 -8.04 -1.67
N ALA A 17 -10.36 -8.19 -2.73
CA ALA A 17 -10.31 -7.30 -3.87
C ALA A 17 -10.64 -5.91 -3.31
N ARG A 18 -9.60 -5.12 -3.04
CA ARG A 18 -9.73 -3.70 -2.73
C ARG A 18 -9.93 -2.95 -4.04
N SER A 19 -10.92 -2.06 -4.02
CA SER A 19 -11.47 -1.15 -5.04
C SER A 19 -11.00 -1.25 -6.49
N ASP A 20 -11.93 -1.04 -7.43
CA ASP A 20 -11.82 -1.02 -8.91
C ASP A 20 -10.84 0.04 -9.52
N GLY A 21 -9.74 0.38 -8.83
CA GLY A 21 -8.56 0.97 -9.45
C GLY A 21 -7.70 -0.15 -10.04
N GLU A 22 -7.90 -0.52 -11.31
CA GLU A 22 -7.00 -1.45 -12.00
C GLU A 22 -5.59 -0.83 -12.01
N ALA A 23 -4.72 -1.27 -11.10
CA ALA A 23 -3.30 -1.01 -11.19
C ALA A 23 -2.85 -1.30 -12.64
N PRO A 24 -1.96 -0.50 -13.25
CA PRO A 24 -1.45 -0.80 -14.57
C PRO A 24 -0.87 -2.22 -14.51
N ASN A 25 -1.53 -3.17 -15.18
CA ASN A 25 -1.32 -4.62 -15.14
C ASN A 25 -2.06 -5.45 -14.06
N GLY A 26 -3.30 -5.14 -13.69
CA GLY A 26 -4.15 -5.95 -12.77
C GLY A 26 -4.38 -7.45 -13.11
N ASN A 27 -3.74 -7.98 -14.15
CA ASN A 27 -3.75 -9.40 -14.54
C ASN A 27 -2.47 -10.18 -14.15
N VAL A 28 -1.53 -9.58 -13.41
CA VAL A 28 -0.33 -10.27 -12.92
C VAL A 28 -0.44 -10.57 -11.43
N GLU A 29 0.09 -11.72 -11.01
CA GLU A 29 0.20 -12.05 -9.59
C GLU A 29 1.20 -11.10 -8.92
N THR A 30 0.73 -10.40 -7.88
CA THR A 30 1.51 -9.44 -7.10
C THR A 30 1.75 -9.92 -5.68
N ALA A 31 2.85 -9.45 -5.09
CA ALA A 31 3.04 -9.42 -3.64
C ALA A 31 2.81 -7.98 -3.17
N ASP A 32 2.08 -7.82 -2.06
CA ASP A 32 1.70 -6.51 -1.56
C ASP A 32 2.71 -6.00 -0.55
N VAL A 33 3.18 -4.77 -0.75
CA VAL A 33 4.16 -4.09 0.11
C VAL A 33 3.52 -2.81 0.66
N ASN A 34 3.37 -2.76 1.98
CA ASN A 34 2.81 -1.60 2.66
C ASN A 34 3.90 -0.60 3.07
N ILE A 35 3.58 0.69 3.05
CA ILE A 35 4.50 1.76 3.45
C ILE A 35 4.97 1.68 4.93
N PHE A 36 4.26 0.94 5.79
CA PHE A 36 4.60 0.78 7.20
C PHE A 36 5.42 -0.48 7.50
N SER A 37 5.80 -1.26 6.49
CA SER A 37 6.63 -2.46 6.67
C SER A 37 8.03 -2.09 7.18
N PRO A 38 8.42 -2.52 8.39
CA PRO A 38 9.65 -2.06 9.03
C PRO A 38 10.90 -2.75 8.45
N LYS A 39 12.05 -2.07 8.50
CA LYS A 39 13.32 -2.58 7.94
C LYS A 39 13.79 -3.92 8.53
N ASN A 40 13.55 -4.14 9.82
CA ASN A 40 13.99 -5.34 10.54
C ASN A 40 13.03 -6.53 10.39
N ASP A 41 11.89 -6.31 9.74
CA ASP A 41 10.90 -7.32 9.40
C ASP A 41 10.23 -6.91 8.06
N PRO A 42 11.03 -6.87 6.97
CA PRO A 42 10.54 -6.42 5.67
C PRO A 42 9.59 -7.47 5.09
N VAL A 43 8.68 -7.05 4.21
CA VAL A 43 7.85 -7.99 3.46
C VAL A 43 8.75 -8.81 2.53
N GLU A 44 8.70 -10.14 2.63
CA GLU A 44 9.42 -11.02 1.73
C GLU A 44 8.68 -11.19 0.40
N VAL A 45 9.38 -10.94 -0.70
CA VAL A 45 8.87 -11.04 -2.08
C VAL A 45 9.74 -12.01 -2.87
N SER A 46 9.14 -12.88 -3.68
CA SER A 46 9.91 -13.78 -4.55
C SER A 46 10.47 -13.02 -5.78
N SER A 47 11.71 -13.33 -6.18
CA SER A 47 12.42 -12.70 -7.32
C SER A 47 11.80 -12.84 -8.73
N GLY A 48 10.60 -13.42 -8.84
CA GLY A 48 9.81 -13.48 -10.08
C GLY A 48 8.43 -12.83 -9.97
N THR A 49 8.11 -12.25 -8.81
CA THR A 49 6.78 -11.73 -8.48
C THR A 49 6.73 -10.22 -8.70
N TRP A 50 5.63 -9.73 -9.26
CA TRP A 50 5.38 -8.29 -9.35
C TRP A 50 5.09 -7.72 -7.96
N VAL A 51 5.36 -6.45 -7.74
CA VAL A 51 5.18 -5.84 -6.42
C VAL A 51 4.12 -4.76 -6.50
N ASN A 52 3.03 -4.92 -5.75
CA ASN A 52 2.04 -3.87 -5.53
C ASN A 52 2.45 -3.05 -4.30
N HIS A 53 2.78 -1.78 -4.51
CA HIS A 53 3.08 -0.84 -3.43
C HIS A 53 1.80 -0.14 -3.07
N TYR A 54 1.37 -0.26 -1.80
CA TYR A 54 0.10 0.32 -1.40
C TYR A 54 0.20 1.10 -0.09
N TRP A 55 -0.59 2.17 -0.04
CA TRP A 55 -0.83 2.96 1.16
C TRP A 55 -2.30 3.34 1.23
N GLY A 56 -2.93 3.08 2.38
CA GLY A 56 -4.27 3.54 2.66
C GLY A 56 -4.22 4.72 3.60
N TRP A 57 -5.01 5.75 3.32
CA TRP A 57 -5.27 6.81 4.27
C TRP A 57 -6.65 6.61 4.90
N VAL A 58 -6.67 6.49 6.23
CA VAL A 58 -7.89 6.45 7.04
C VAL A 58 -7.83 7.68 7.95
N ASP A 59 -8.88 8.50 7.93
CA ASP A 59 -9.01 9.75 8.71
C ASP A 59 -8.98 9.55 10.25
N ALA A 60 -8.82 8.30 10.72
CA ALA A 60 -8.82 7.93 12.13
C ALA A 60 -7.63 8.49 12.95
N ASP A 61 -6.62 9.09 12.30
CA ASP A 61 -5.46 9.68 12.99
C ASP A 61 -5.73 11.07 13.61
N TYR A 62 -6.91 11.67 13.39
CA TYR A 62 -7.14 13.09 13.69
C TYR A 62 -8.38 13.42 14.54
N GLY A 63 -8.87 12.47 15.34
CA GLY A 63 -9.78 12.77 16.47
C GLY A 63 -11.26 12.96 16.13
N GLY A 64 -11.67 12.69 14.89
CA GLY A 64 -13.06 12.61 14.45
C GLY A 64 -13.46 11.23 13.94
N ASP A 65 -14.76 11.05 13.66
CA ASP A 65 -15.25 9.92 12.86
C ASP A 65 -14.65 10.02 11.44
N SER A 66 -14.22 8.89 10.86
CA SER A 66 -13.73 8.89 9.48
C SER A 66 -14.88 9.22 8.51
N THR A 67 -14.67 10.19 7.62
CA THR A 67 -15.70 10.71 6.70
C THR A 67 -15.21 10.78 5.26
N GLU A 68 -16.14 10.67 4.31
CA GLU A 68 -15.89 10.89 2.88
C GLU A 68 -15.30 12.29 2.63
N ASP A 69 -15.91 13.33 3.23
CA ASP A 69 -15.43 14.72 3.15
C ASP A 69 -13.97 14.88 3.62
N GLY A 70 -13.54 14.09 4.61
CA GLY A 70 -12.16 14.08 5.11
C GLY A 70 -11.18 13.52 4.08
N ILE A 71 -11.58 12.45 3.38
CA ILE A 71 -10.82 11.86 2.27
C ILE A 71 -10.69 12.87 1.12
N GLU A 72 -11.80 13.47 0.70
CA GLU A 72 -11.80 14.46 -0.39
C GLU A 72 -10.92 15.67 -0.03
N ALA A 73 -11.04 16.19 1.19
CA ALA A 73 -10.21 17.29 1.66
C ALA A 73 -8.71 16.93 1.70
N PHE A 74 -8.37 15.68 2.05
CA PHE A 74 -6.99 15.20 2.01
C PHE A 74 -6.45 15.17 0.58
N LEU A 75 -7.21 14.59 -0.36
CA LEU A 75 -6.82 14.48 -1.77
C LEU A 75 -6.66 15.85 -2.43
N ASP A 76 -7.47 16.84 -2.05
CA ASP A 76 -7.38 18.21 -2.57
C ASP A 76 -6.20 19.01 -1.98
N ALA A 77 -5.82 18.74 -0.73
CA ALA A 77 -4.86 19.58 0.01
C ALA A 77 -3.44 19.03 0.05
N ALA A 78 -3.26 17.71 -0.11
CA ALA A 78 -1.96 17.07 0.02
C ALA A 78 -1.19 17.11 -1.30
N GLU A 79 0.03 17.66 -1.28
CA GLU A 79 1.03 17.40 -2.30
C GLU A 79 1.76 16.10 -1.95
N ILE A 80 1.66 15.09 -2.82
CA ILE A 80 2.25 13.77 -2.59
C ILE A 80 3.51 13.61 -3.42
N THR A 81 4.56 13.07 -2.80
CA THR A 81 5.75 12.58 -3.50
C THR A 81 5.97 11.12 -3.15
N VAL A 82 6.06 10.26 -4.16
CA VAL A 82 6.34 8.84 -3.96
C VAL A 82 7.66 8.46 -4.61
N ARG A 83 8.46 7.67 -3.88
CA ARG A 83 9.69 7.05 -4.38
C ARG A 83 9.67 5.56 -4.13
N ILE A 84 9.95 4.79 -5.17
CA ILE A 84 10.15 3.34 -5.07
C ILE A 84 11.58 3.05 -5.50
N ASP A 85 12.33 2.41 -4.61
CA ASP A 85 13.75 2.07 -4.78
C ASP A 85 14.66 3.27 -5.10
N GLY A 86 14.23 4.47 -4.70
CA GLY A 86 14.91 5.74 -4.97
C GLY A 86 14.46 6.45 -6.25
N ASP A 87 13.65 5.80 -7.10
CA ASP A 87 13.07 6.42 -8.29
C ASP A 87 11.75 7.12 -7.94
N GLU A 88 11.62 8.38 -8.34
CA GLU A 88 10.43 9.21 -8.11
C GLU A 88 9.35 8.94 -9.16
N ILE A 89 8.11 8.78 -8.69
CA ILE A 89 6.93 8.60 -9.54
C ILE A 89 6.47 9.98 -10.01
N SER A 90 6.41 10.19 -11.34
CA SER A 90 6.25 11.53 -11.93
C SER A 90 4.86 12.16 -11.76
N ASP A 91 3.84 11.36 -11.49
CA ASP A 91 2.46 11.82 -11.28
C ASP A 91 1.77 10.83 -10.33
N PRO A 92 2.05 10.90 -9.02
CA PRO A 92 1.56 9.91 -8.06
C PRO A 92 0.03 9.98 -7.90
N ASP A 93 -0.61 11.12 -8.18
CA ASP A 93 -2.02 11.32 -7.89
C ASP A 93 -2.95 10.48 -8.79
N GLN A 94 -2.48 10.07 -9.97
CA GLN A 94 -3.25 9.18 -10.87
C GLN A 94 -3.47 7.77 -10.31
N TYR A 95 -2.76 7.41 -9.22
CA TYR A 95 -2.78 6.08 -8.63
C TYR A 95 -3.64 5.99 -7.37
N TRP A 96 -4.37 7.06 -7.04
CA TRP A 96 -5.43 7.01 -6.06
C TRP A 96 -6.65 6.26 -6.62
N GLY A 97 -7.16 5.31 -5.83
CA GLY A 97 -8.43 4.65 -6.07
C GLY A 97 -9.62 5.53 -5.70
N GLU A 98 -10.83 4.98 -5.83
CA GLU A 98 -12.04 5.64 -5.36
C GLU A 98 -12.13 5.55 -3.82
N PRO A 99 -12.56 6.63 -3.14
CA PRO A 99 -12.92 6.55 -1.73
C PRO A 99 -13.98 5.48 -1.48
N GLU A 100 -13.76 4.64 -0.47
CA GLU A 100 -14.69 3.57 -0.10
C GLU A 100 -14.79 3.42 1.41
N GLN A 101 -15.85 2.75 1.88
CA GLN A 101 -15.96 2.31 3.26
C GLN A 101 -15.40 0.89 3.40
N ASN A 102 -14.48 0.70 4.34
CA ASN A 102 -13.98 -0.63 4.69
C ASN A 102 -14.98 -1.42 5.57
N ASP A 103 -14.63 -2.67 5.91
CA ASP A 103 -15.46 -3.55 6.75
C ASP A 103 -15.69 -3.03 8.20
N GLU A 104 -14.97 -1.98 8.61
CA GLU A 104 -15.09 -1.32 9.91
C GLU A 104 -15.88 0.01 9.84
N ASP A 105 -16.62 0.24 8.75
CA ASP A 105 -17.37 1.48 8.45
C ASP A 105 -16.48 2.74 8.38
N GLN A 106 -15.18 2.58 8.14
CA GLN A 106 -14.25 3.71 7.99
C GLN A 106 -14.08 4.05 6.51
N TRP A 107 -14.19 5.33 6.19
CA TRP A 107 -13.77 5.86 4.90
C TRP A 107 -12.26 5.76 4.72
N VAL A 108 -11.86 5.22 3.58
CA VAL A 108 -10.48 4.98 3.19
C VAL A 108 -10.31 5.30 1.71
N VAL A 109 -9.11 5.74 1.33
CA VAL A 109 -8.66 5.80 -0.06
C VAL A 109 -7.31 5.11 -0.16
N TRP A 110 -7.13 4.30 -1.21
CA TRP A 110 -5.91 3.53 -1.45
C TRP A 110 -5.10 4.16 -2.57
N TRP A 111 -3.82 4.36 -2.33
CA TRP A 111 -2.82 4.62 -3.35
C TRP A 111 -2.16 3.30 -3.72
N GLU A 112 -2.10 2.96 -5.01
CA GLU A 112 -1.53 1.68 -5.45
C GLU A 112 -0.66 1.80 -6.71
N TYR A 113 0.56 1.26 -6.67
CA TYR A 113 1.47 1.25 -7.82
C TYR A 113 2.25 -0.06 -7.96
N VAL A 114 2.13 -0.66 -9.14
CA VAL A 114 2.70 -1.98 -9.44
C VAL A 114 4.03 -1.85 -10.18
N THR A 115 5.08 -2.54 -9.70
CA THR A 115 6.41 -2.58 -10.34
C THR A 115 6.79 -3.99 -10.78
N PRO A 116 7.59 -4.13 -11.85
CA PRO A 116 8.03 -5.43 -12.35
C PRO A 116 8.91 -6.20 -11.35
N PRO A 117 9.05 -7.53 -11.53
CA PRO A 117 9.94 -8.35 -10.72
C PRO A 117 11.38 -7.84 -10.74
N LYS A 118 12.07 -8.02 -9.61
CA LYS A 118 13.44 -7.54 -9.37
C LYS A 118 14.35 -8.66 -8.91
N GLY A 119 15.66 -8.40 -8.98
CA GLY A 119 16.67 -9.30 -8.44
C GLY A 119 16.64 -9.34 -6.91
N PRO A 120 17.34 -10.31 -6.29
CA PRO A 120 17.40 -10.38 -4.84
C PRO A 120 18.06 -9.15 -4.21
N GLY A 121 17.47 -8.64 -3.12
CA GLY A 121 17.96 -7.45 -2.43
C GLY A 121 16.93 -6.83 -1.49
N LEU A 122 17.37 -5.86 -0.70
CA LEU A 122 16.51 -5.03 0.15
C LEU A 122 16.15 -3.75 -0.59
N TYR A 123 14.87 -3.41 -0.57
CA TYR A 123 14.27 -2.33 -1.33
C TYR A 123 13.41 -1.43 -0.44
N THR A 124 13.03 -0.27 -0.96
CA THR A 124 12.35 0.79 -0.18
C THR A 124 11.17 1.37 -0.94
N PHE A 125 10.12 1.67 -0.19
CA PHE A 125 8.97 2.44 -0.64
C PHE A 125 8.85 3.65 0.27
N THR A 126 8.86 4.86 -0.28
CA THR A 126 8.77 6.11 0.49
C THR A 126 7.61 6.94 -0.02
N LEU A 127 6.83 7.50 0.90
CA LEU A 127 5.77 8.44 0.62
C LEU A 127 5.96 9.68 1.50
N GLU A 128 6.01 10.83 0.86
CA GLU A 128 5.98 12.13 1.51
C GLU A 128 4.64 12.81 1.22
N SER A 129 4.03 13.36 2.26
CA SER A 129 2.86 14.23 2.15
C SER A 129 3.22 15.62 2.66
N TYR A 130 2.94 16.64 1.86
CA TYR A 130 3.13 18.04 2.20
C TYR A 130 1.83 18.81 2.08
N PHE A 131 1.50 19.60 3.10
CA PHE A 131 0.26 20.38 3.14
C PHE A 131 0.61 21.86 3.09
N PRO A 132 0.74 22.48 1.90
CA PRO A 132 1.18 23.87 1.78
C PRO A 132 0.24 24.83 2.52
N ASP A 133 -1.07 24.65 2.37
CA ASP A 133 -2.10 25.48 2.98
C ASP A 133 -2.79 24.83 4.20
N GLY A 134 -2.29 23.67 4.63
CA GLY A 134 -2.86 22.85 5.70
C GLY A 134 -4.00 21.96 5.22
N LEU A 135 -4.55 21.16 6.12
CA LEU A 135 -5.74 20.31 5.87
C LEU A 135 -6.89 20.82 6.73
N LYS A 136 -8.05 21.05 6.11
CA LYS A 136 -9.28 21.42 6.80
C LYS A 136 -10.41 20.48 6.43
N VAL A 137 -11.06 19.93 7.45
CA VAL A 137 -12.23 19.08 7.29
C VAL A 137 -13.38 19.75 8.01
N ASN A 138 -14.50 19.99 7.33
CA ASN A 138 -15.67 20.67 7.90
C ASN A 138 -15.37 22.02 8.59
N GLY A 139 -14.35 22.74 8.11
CA GLY A 139 -13.91 24.02 8.65
C GLY A 139 -12.99 23.94 9.87
N GLU A 140 -12.73 22.75 10.40
CA GLU A 140 -11.74 22.50 11.45
C GLU A 140 -10.35 22.24 10.85
N VAL A 141 -9.30 22.80 11.47
CA VAL A 141 -7.92 22.59 11.03
C VAL A 141 -7.44 21.25 11.58
N VAL A 142 -7.19 20.32 10.66
CA VAL A 142 -6.70 18.97 10.96
C VAL A 142 -5.17 18.91 10.85
N ARG A 143 -4.59 19.66 9.91
CA ARG A 143 -3.14 19.86 9.79
C ARG A 143 -2.82 21.31 9.53
N GLU A 144 -1.82 21.82 10.24
CA GLU A 144 -1.35 23.19 10.05
C GLU A 144 -0.66 23.37 8.68
N PRO A 145 -0.69 24.58 8.10
CA PRO A 145 0.06 24.91 6.90
C PRO A 145 1.56 24.62 7.03
N GLY A 146 2.14 24.06 5.99
CA GLY A 146 3.54 23.69 5.93
C GLY A 146 3.87 22.32 6.55
N THR A 147 2.88 21.59 7.06
CA THR A 147 3.07 20.24 7.65
C THR A 147 3.64 19.27 6.62
N ARG A 148 4.67 18.51 7.01
CA ARG A 148 5.26 17.41 6.23
C ARG A 148 5.24 16.12 7.02
N ASN A 149 4.86 15.02 6.37
CA ASN A 149 5.00 13.67 6.92
C ASN A 149 5.68 12.79 5.88
N GLU A 150 6.62 11.98 6.33
CA GLU A 150 7.34 11.02 5.51
C GLU A 150 7.19 9.64 6.14
N PHE A 151 6.84 8.66 5.30
CA PHE A 151 6.76 7.26 5.65
C PHE A 151 7.70 6.46 4.75
N THR A 152 8.39 5.48 5.31
CA THR A 152 9.27 4.59 4.54
C THR A 152 9.06 3.14 4.96
N GLY A 153 8.63 2.34 4.00
CA GLY A 153 8.46 0.90 4.10
C GLY A 153 9.61 0.15 3.42
N TYR A 154 9.80 -1.10 3.83
CA TYR A 154 10.87 -1.97 3.34
C TYR A 154 10.32 -3.32 2.88
N TYR A 155 10.87 -3.84 1.79
CA TYR A 155 10.60 -5.18 1.31
C TYR A 155 11.90 -5.85 0.86
N GLU A 156 12.00 -7.16 1.08
CA GLU A 156 13.16 -7.97 0.71
C GLU A 156 12.77 -8.93 -0.41
N VAL A 157 13.43 -8.78 -1.55
CA VAL A 157 13.29 -9.73 -2.64
C VAL A 157 14.25 -10.89 -2.39
N THR A 158 13.71 -12.09 -2.26
CA THR A 158 14.48 -13.31 -2.03
C THR A 158 14.73 -14.04 -3.35
N GLY A 159 15.96 -14.56 -3.49
CA GLY A 159 16.26 -15.54 -4.53
C GLY A 159 15.50 -16.81 -4.17
N GLY A 160 14.53 -17.21 -5.00
CA GLY A 160 13.87 -18.50 -4.80
C GLY A 160 14.92 -19.58 -4.71
N SER A 161 15.07 -20.19 -3.53
CA SER A 161 15.78 -21.46 -3.44
C SER A 161 14.88 -22.46 -4.13
N ASP A 162 14.98 -22.57 -5.46
CA ASP A 162 14.54 -23.75 -6.17
C ASP A 162 15.12 -24.92 -5.39
N GLY A 163 14.26 -25.67 -4.71
CA GLY A 163 14.60 -26.83 -3.90
C GLY A 163 15.17 -27.97 -4.75
N ARG A 164 16.30 -27.74 -5.42
CA ARG A 164 17.20 -28.79 -5.90
C ARG A 164 18.07 -29.20 -4.72
N SER A 165 17.43 -29.89 -3.77
CA SER A 165 18.12 -30.89 -2.97
C SER A 165 18.70 -31.90 -3.97
N ARG A 166 20.03 -31.87 -4.12
CA ARG A 166 20.80 -32.93 -4.75
C ARG A 166 20.84 -34.16 -3.86
#